data_AF-A0A5C3NS16-F1
#
_entry.id   AF-A0A5C3NS16-F1
#
_cell.length_a   1.000
_cell.length_b   1.000
_cell.length_c   1.000
_cell.angle_alpha   90.00
_cell.angle_beta   90.00
_cell.angle_gamma   90.00
#
_symmetry.space_group_name_H-M   'P 1'
#
loop_
_entity.id
_entity.type
_entity.pdbx_description
1 polymer ?
#
loop_
_entity_poly.entity_id
_entity_poly.type
_entity_poly.pdbx_seq_one_letter_code
_entity_poly.pdbx_strand_id
1 'polypeptide(L)'
;DRRFQTDRCFPFIVFNQDQIRSSAQGGYLLTARKNFTHVAEKILALDRNALQALIDRSANGSYVQPETPAEKACFELMTFVDHVAGHVSGSHTARKYQRNEIKSLIYAIGVPIFFITFAPADFKNPLCLSYCGLDIDLMSSTPALPDRNTRLRAIANNPVGAARFFRKAVELFTSKILRADEDRAGLFGPTEAYYGTVE
;
A
#
# COMPACT_ATOMS: atom_id res chain seq x y z
N ASP A 1 2.55 -21.24 -8.77
CA ASP A 1 3.37 -22.33 -8.19
C ASP A 1 3.03 -22.45 -6.71
N ARG A 2 2.62 -23.64 -6.23
CA ARG A 2 2.26 -23.86 -4.82
C ARG A 2 3.49 -24.10 -3.93
N ARG A 3 4.65 -24.43 -4.52
CA ARG A 3 5.85 -24.86 -3.80
C ARG A 3 6.41 -23.81 -2.85
N PHE A 4 6.25 -22.53 -3.16
CA PHE A 4 6.76 -21.41 -2.37
C PHE A 4 5.70 -20.74 -1.49
N GLN A 5 4.44 -21.20 -1.54
CA GLN A 5 3.33 -20.56 -0.82
C GLN A 5 3.38 -20.80 0.69
N THR A 6 3.96 -21.93 1.09
CA THR A 6 4.13 -22.34 2.49
C THR A 6 5.52 -22.01 3.03
N ASP A 7 6.42 -21.50 2.19
CA ASP A 7 7.73 -21.07 2.64
C ASP A 7 7.57 -19.79 3.48
N ARG A 8 8.08 -19.84 4.71
CA ARG A 8 7.90 -18.75 5.69
C ARG A 8 8.69 -17.49 5.34
N CYS A 9 9.78 -17.64 4.60
CA CYS A 9 10.71 -16.56 4.30
C CYS A 9 10.53 -16.01 2.89
N PHE A 10 10.07 -16.83 1.95
CA PHE A 10 9.97 -16.45 0.55
C PHE A 10 9.12 -15.19 0.30
N PRO A 11 7.88 -15.05 0.84
CA PRO A 11 7.11 -13.82 0.66
C PRO A 11 7.84 -12.59 1.17
N PHE A 12 8.52 -12.71 2.32
CA PHE A 12 9.28 -11.61 2.91
C PHE A 12 10.50 -11.24 2.07
N ILE A 13 11.26 -12.22 1.60
CA ILE A 13 12.43 -12.01 0.75
C ILE A 13 12.02 -11.37 -0.57
N VAL A 14 10.98 -11.90 -1.24
CA VAL A 14 10.49 -11.35 -2.51
C VAL A 14 9.96 -9.94 -2.33
N PHE A 15 9.19 -9.68 -1.26
CA PHE A 15 8.70 -8.33 -0.96
C PHE A 15 9.86 -7.36 -0.70
N ASN A 16 10.88 -7.77 0.06
CA ASN A 16 12.07 -6.96 0.30
C ASN A 16 12.83 -6.68 -1.02
N GLN A 17 13.02 -7.69 -1.86
CA GLN A 17 13.65 -7.50 -3.18
C GLN A 17 12.83 -6.57 -4.08
N ASP A 18 11.50 -6.64 -4.02
CA ASP A 18 10.62 -5.71 -4.74
C ASP A 18 10.74 -4.26 -4.23
N GLN A 19 10.83 -4.08 -2.92
CA GLN A 19 11.10 -2.76 -2.31
C GLN A 19 12.49 -2.23 -2.68
N ILE A 20 13.54 -3.06 -2.61
CA ILE A 20 14.89 -2.69 -3.03
C ILE A 20 14.89 -2.29 -4.50
N ARG A 21 14.25 -3.08 -5.36
CA ARG A 21 14.13 -2.78 -6.79
C ARG A 21 13.40 -1.47 -7.02
N SER A 22 12.27 -1.24 -6.35
CA SER A 22 11.48 -0.01 -6.50
C SER A 22 12.25 1.22 -6.02
N SER A 23 12.96 1.10 -4.90
CA SER A 23 13.87 2.13 -4.37
C SER A 23 15.04 2.40 -5.31
N ALA A 24 15.68 1.36 -5.82
CA ALA A 24 16.79 1.46 -6.77
C ALA A 24 16.33 2.06 -8.11
N GLN A 25 15.12 1.76 -8.59
CA GLN A 25 14.53 2.40 -9.77
C GLN A 25 14.25 3.89 -9.52
N GLY A 26 13.66 4.24 -8.38
CA GLY A 26 13.46 5.65 -8.02
C GLY A 26 14.78 6.42 -7.91
N GLY A 27 15.79 5.81 -7.29
CA GLY A 27 17.15 6.35 -7.21
C GLY A 27 17.83 6.44 -8.58
N TYR A 28 17.68 5.42 -9.43
CA TYR A 28 18.19 5.43 -10.79
C TYR A 28 17.56 6.56 -11.61
N LEU A 29 16.24 6.76 -11.53
CA LEU A 29 15.57 7.86 -12.22
C LEU A 29 16.03 9.24 -11.74
N LEU A 30 16.45 9.38 -10.48
CA LEU A 30 17.10 10.61 -9.98
C LEU A 30 18.54 10.77 -10.47
N THR A 31 19.31 9.68 -10.48
CA THR A 31 20.73 9.68 -10.89
C THR A 31 20.92 9.75 -12.40
N ALA A 32 19.96 9.25 -13.19
CA ALA A 32 19.94 9.34 -14.64
C ALA A 32 19.52 10.73 -15.16
N ARG A 33 18.96 11.59 -14.30
CA ARG A 33 18.72 13.00 -14.65
C ARG A 33 20.04 13.78 -14.66
N LYS A 34 20.12 14.80 -15.51
CA LYS A 34 21.20 15.83 -15.53
C LYS A 34 21.48 16.49 -14.16
N ASN A 35 20.64 16.24 -13.15
CA ASN A 35 20.71 16.84 -11.83
C ASN A 35 21.49 15.97 -10.81
N PHE A 36 22.03 14.80 -11.16
CA PHE A 36 22.74 13.95 -10.21
C PHE A 36 23.90 14.68 -9.51
N THR A 37 24.77 15.33 -10.29
CA THR A 37 25.89 16.11 -9.77
C THR A 37 25.40 17.18 -8.79
N HIS A 38 24.33 17.88 -9.15
CA HIS A 38 23.72 18.91 -8.31
C HIS A 38 23.15 18.35 -6.99
N VAL A 39 22.51 17.19 -7.02
CA VAL A 39 21.99 16.53 -5.81
C VAL A 39 23.15 16.04 -4.93
N ALA A 40 24.19 15.43 -5.52
CA ALA A 40 25.37 14.99 -4.79
C ALA A 40 26.09 16.17 -4.11
N GLU A 41 26.28 17.27 -4.83
CA GLU A 41 26.85 18.51 -4.28
C GLU A 41 26.02 19.05 -3.13
N LYS A 42 24.68 19.08 -3.25
CA LYS A 42 23.79 19.51 -2.16
C LYS A 42 23.88 18.61 -0.92
N ILE A 43 24.00 17.29 -1.11
CA ILE A 43 24.18 16.36 0.01
C ILE A 43 25.51 16.64 0.72
N LEU A 44 26.58 16.87 -0.03
CA LEU A 44 27.91 17.15 0.51
C LEU A 44 28.00 18.53 1.18
N ALA A 45 27.29 19.53 0.63
CA ALA A 45 27.24 20.90 1.12
C ALA A 45 26.20 21.11 2.24
N LEU A 46 25.57 20.04 2.72
CA LEU A 46 24.52 20.14 3.73
C LEU A 46 25.09 20.61 5.09
N ASP A 47 24.50 21.66 5.64
CA ASP A 47 24.83 22.13 6.99
C ASP A 47 24.20 21.20 8.04
N ARG A 48 25.06 20.46 8.75
CA ARG A 48 24.66 19.52 9.79
C ARG A 48 24.02 20.20 11.00
N ASN A 49 24.42 21.43 11.32
CA ASN A 49 23.85 22.18 12.44
C ASN A 49 22.44 22.64 12.11
N ALA A 50 22.22 23.13 10.89
CA ALA A 50 20.89 23.49 10.41
C ALA A 50 19.96 22.26 10.38
N LEU A 51 20.46 21.10 9.92
CA LEU A 51 19.70 19.85 9.96
C LEU A 51 19.34 19.45 11.39
N GLN A 52 20.30 19.50 12.33
CA GLN A 52 20.05 19.15 13.72
C GLN A 52 19.02 20.10 14.36
N ALA A 53 19.10 21.40 14.10
CA ALA A 53 18.13 22.37 14.57
C ALA A 53 16.71 22.06 14.06
N LEU A 54 16.57 21.63 12.80
CA LEU A 54 15.29 21.18 12.24
C LEU A 54 14.76 19.92 12.94
N ILE A 55 15.65 18.95 13.23
CA ILE A 55 15.29 17.72 13.97
C ILE A 55 14.79 18.09 15.37
N ASP A 56 15.52 18.93 16.09
CA ASP A 56 15.18 19.32 17.46
C ASP A 56 13.84 20.08 17.51
N ARG A 57 13.58 20.96 16.53
CA ARG A 57 12.31 21.68 16.39
C ARG A 57 11.14 20.78 16.00
N SER A 58 11.41 19.71 15.27
CA SER A 58 10.38 18.76 14.82
C SER A 58 10.11 17.63 15.83
N ALA A 59 10.97 17.46 16.84
CA ALA A 59 10.83 16.43 17.88
C ALA A 59 9.49 16.49 18.63
N ASN A 60 8.92 17.69 18.79
CA ASN A 60 7.63 17.90 19.47
C ASN A 60 6.40 17.69 18.56
N GLY A 61 6.61 17.25 17.31
CA GLY A 61 5.53 17.03 16.33
C GLY A 61 4.95 18.31 15.72
N SER A 62 5.51 19.47 16.04
CA SER A 62 5.13 20.77 15.47
C SER A 62 5.52 20.87 13.99
N TYR A 63 4.67 21.52 13.20
CA TYR A 63 4.98 21.83 11.80
C TYR A 63 6.13 22.83 11.73
N VAL A 64 7.28 22.39 11.20
CA VAL A 64 8.48 23.22 11.08
C VAL A 64 8.55 23.83 9.68
N GLN A 65 8.73 25.14 9.61
CA GLN A 65 8.98 25.88 8.37
C GLN A 65 10.46 26.30 8.34
N PRO A 66 11.13 26.20 7.17
CA PRO A 66 12.51 26.64 7.05
C PRO A 66 12.59 28.17 7.03
N GLU A 67 13.37 28.73 7.94
CA GLU A 67 13.57 30.18 8.11
C GLU A 67 14.88 30.61 7.47
N THR A 68 15.94 29.82 7.62
CA THR A 68 17.27 30.16 7.11
C THR A 68 17.53 29.58 5.71
N PRO A 69 18.47 30.15 4.92
CA PRO A 69 18.87 29.56 3.65
C PRO A 69 19.41 28.12 3.78
N ALA A 70 20.10 27.82 4.88
CA ALA A 70 20.61 26.48 5.17
C ALA A 70 19.47 25.49 5.44
N GLU A 71 18.46 25.89 6.21
CA GLU A 71 17.26 25.08 6.44
C GLU A 71 16.46 24.87 5.14
N LYS A 72 16.34 25.89 4.28
CA LYS A 72 15.70 25.76 2.96
C LYS A 72 16.41 24.72 2.09
N ALA A 73 17.75 24.68 2.11
CA ALA A 73 18.52 23.67 1.41
C ALA A 73 18.25 22.25 1.95
N CYS A 74 18.08 22.08 3.27
CA CYS A 74 17.66 20.82 3.87
C CYS A 74 16.28 20.37 3.38
N PHE A 75 15.30 21.28 3.33
CA PHE A 75 13.95 20.98 2.82
C PHE A 75 13.95 20.64 1.33
N GLU A 76 14.75 21.34 0.54
CA GLU A 76 14.93 21.02 -0.88
C GLU A 76 15.51 19.61 -1.04
N LEU A 77 16.51 19.24 -0.23
CA LEU A 77 17.04 17.88 -0.23
C LEU A 77 15.95 16.84 0.08
N MET A 78 15.08 17.12 1.06
CA MET A 78 13.95 16.25 1.37
C MET A 78 13.02 16.04 0.18
N THR A 79 12.82 17.04 -0.69
CA THR A 79 11.97 16.85 -1.88
C THR A 79 12.52 15.79 -2.84
N PHE A 80 13.84 15.69 -2.97
CA PHE A 80 14.47 14.64 -3.78
C PHE A 80 14.32 13.27 -3.11
N VAL A 81 14.50 13.19 -1.79
CA VAL A 81 14.32 11.95 -1.02
C VAL A 81 12.87 11.47 -1.09
N ASP A 82 11.91 12.38 -0.90
CA ASP A 82 10.48 12.10 -1.02
C ASP A 82 10.15 11.52 -2.40
N HIS A 83 10.74 12.07 -3.47
CA HIS A 83 10.52 11.58 -4.83
C HIS A 83 10.95 10.12 -5.01
N VAL A 84 12.08 9.69 -4.42
CA VAL A 84 12.45 8.26 -4.39
C VAL A 84 11.45 7.46 -3.59
N ALA A 85 11.14 7.92 -2.37
CA ALA A 85 10.28 7.22 -1.45
C ALA A 85 8.86 7.02 -2.02
N GLY A 86 8.39 7.92 -2.89
CA GLY A 86 7.09 7.82 -3.56
C GLY A 86 6.91 6.55 -4.41
N HIS A 87 8.01 5.94 -4.87
CA HIS A 87 7.99 4.70 -5.64
C HIS A 87 7.97 3.45 -4.76
N VAL A 88 8.18 3.59 -3.45
CA VAL A 88 8.17 2.48 -2.50
C VAL A 88 6.76 2.33 -1.91
N SER A 89 6.13 1.20 -2.20
CA SER A 89 4.80 0.85 -1.66
C SER A 89 4.76 0.97 -0.13
N GLY A 90 3.75 1.68 0.37
CA GLY A 90 3.53 1.89 1.80
C GLY A 90 4.34 3.04 2.44
N SER A 91 5.22 3.71 1.69
CA SER A 91 5.97 4.87 2.20
C SER A 91 5.05 6.05 2.56
N HIS A 92 5.56 6.97 3.39
CA HIS A 92 4.84 8.21 3.71
C HIS A 92 4.52 9.03 2.45
N THR A 93 5.41 9.05 1.47
CA THR A 93 5.19 9.76 0.21
C THR A 93 4.14 9.07 -0.66
N ALA A 94 4.15 7.73 -0.75
CA ALA A 94 3.12 7.00 -1.48
C ALA A 94 1.72 7.29 -0.90
N ARG A 95 1.59 7.29 0.43
CA ARG A 95 0.34 7.69 1.12
C ARG A 95 -0.05 9.14 0.84
N LYS A 96 0.93 10.05 0.72
CA LYS A 96 0.69 11.46 0.34
C LYS A 96 0.17 11.57 -1.10
N TYR A 97 0.70 10.79 -2.03
CA TYR A 97 0.22 10.76 -3.41
C TYR A 97 -1.19 10.20 -3.51
N GLN A 98 -1.51 9.11 -2.82
CA GLN A 98 -2.88 8.58 -2.76
C GLN A 98 -3.89 9.61 -2.24
N ARG A 99 -3.51 10.42 -1.24
CA ARG A 99 -4.37 11.53 -0.76
C ARG A 99 -4.57 12.61 -1.82
N ASN A 100 -3.55 12.90 -2.63
CA ASN A 100 -3.69 13.86 -3.72
C ASN A 100 -4.59 13.31 -4.83
N GLU A 101 -4.48 12.02 -5.16
CA GLU A 101 -5.35 11.35 -6.15
C GLU A 101 -6.82 11.40 -5.70
N ILE A 102 -7.10 11.09 -4.43
CA ILE A 102 -8.45 11.23 -3.86
C ILE A 102 -8.97 12.67 -3.97
N LYS A 103 -8.13 13.67 -3.64
CA LYS A 103 -8.51 15.08 -3.78
C LYS A 103 -8.82 15.45 -5.23
N SER A 104 -7.99 15.02 -6.17
CA SER A 104 -8.22 15.23 -7.60
C SER A 104 -9.52 14.60 -8.06
N LEU A 105 -9.85 13.40 -7.59
CA LEU A 105 -11.12 12.74 -7.88
C LEU A 105 -12.30 13.54 -7.34
N ILE A 106 -12.19 14.08 -6.11
CA ILE A 106 -13.21 14.93 -5.50
C ILE A 106 -13.42 16.22 -6.31
N TYR A 107 -12.35 16.85 -6.78
CA TYR A 107 -12.48 18.04 -7.63
C TYR A 107 -13.12 17.74 -8.99
N ALA A 108 -12.87 16.56 -9.55
CA ALA A 108 -13.36 16.18 -10.88
C ALA A 108 -14.82 15.70 -10.88
N ILE A 109 -15.19 14.87 -9.90
CA ILE A 109 -16.47 14.12 -9.89
C ILE A 109 -17.36 14.54 -8.70
N GLY A 110 -16.78 15.15 -7.67
CA GLY A 110 -17.46 15.53 -6.44
C GLY A 110 -17.14 14.63 -5.26
N VAL A 111 -17.74 14.94 -4.11
CA VAL A 111 -17.47 14.24 -2.85
C VAL A 111 -18.03 12.82 -2.89
N PRO A 112 -17.28 11.80 -2.41
CA PRO A 112 -17.80 10.43 -2.33
C PRO A 112 -19.01 10.36 -1.41
N ILE A 113 -20.07 9.70 -1.88
CA ILE A 113 -21.30 9.46 -1.08
C ILE A 113 -21.08 8.33 -0.08
N PHE A 114 -20.26 7.33 -0.45
CA PHE A 114 -19.98 6.16 0.37
C PHE A 114 -18.50 6.07 0.72
N PHE A 115 -18.24 5.77 1.99
CA PHE A 115 -16.93 5.35 2.50
C PHE A 115 -17.09 3.94 3.08
N ILE A 116 -16.44 2.96 2.46
CA ILE A 116 -16.64 1.54 2.77
C ILE A 116 -15.32 0.92 3.21
N THR A 117 -15.28 0.42 4.44
CA THR A 117 -14.20 -0.44 4.95
C THR A 117 -14.77 -1.84 5.15
N PHE A 118 -14.15 -2.85 4.53
CA PHE A 118 -14.51 -4.24 4.79
C PHE A 118 -13.26 -5.08 5.03
N ALA A 119 -13.31 -5.88 6.09
CA ALA A 119 -12.25 -6.80 6.49
C ALA A 119 -12.80 -8.24 6.45
N PRO A 120 -12.61 -8.97 5.34
CA PRO A 120 -13.11 -10.35 5.22
C PRO A 120 -12.55 -11.25 6.32
N ALA A 121 -13.43 -11.95 7.04
CA ALA A 121 -13.03 -12.89 8.09
C ALA A 121 -12.49 -14.21 7.50
N ASP A 122 -11.20 -14.24 7.22
CA ASP A 122 -10.45 -15.35 6.61
C ASP A 122 -10.69 -16.71 7.28
N PHE A 123 -10.49 -16.84 8.59
CA PHE A 123 -10.61 -18.12 9.31
C PHE A 123 -12.04 -18.65 9.44
N LYS A 124 -13.04 -17.82 9.13
CA LYS A 124 -14.45 -18.20 9.10
C LYS A 124 -14.96 -18.46 7.68
N ASN A 125 -14.15 -18.17 6.65
CA ASN A 125 -14.61 -18.23 5.27
C ASN A 125 -14.17 -19.55 4.60
N PRO A 126 -15.12 -20.40 4.13
CA PRO A 126 -14.82 -21.66 3.46
C PRO A 126 -13.86 -21.51 2.26
N LEU A 127 -14.00 -20.45 1.46
CA LEU A 127 -13.16 -20.19 0.30
C LEU A 127 -11.71 -19.92 0.70
N CYS A 128 -11.50 -19.14 1.77
CA CYS A 128 -10.16 -18.89 2.30
C CYS A 128 -9.49 -20.18 2.80
N LEU A 129 -10.25 -20.98 3.55
CA LEU A 129 -9.76 -22.25 4.09
C LEU A 129 -9.39 -23.24 2.97
N SER A 130 -10.22 -23.31 1.92
CA SER A 130 -9.92 -24.08 0.70
C SER A 130 -8.63 -23.60 0.02
N TYR A 131 -8.43 -22.28 -0.11
CA TYR A 131 -7.19 -21.71 -0.64
C TYR A 131 -5.96 -22.02 0.22
N CYS A 132 -6.13 -22.17 1.53
CA CYS A 132 -5.07 -22.58 2.45
C CYS A 132 -4.77 -24.08 2.40
N GLY A 133 -5.51 -24.86 1.59
CA GLY A 133 -5.27 -26.29 1.37
C GLY A 133 -6.10 -27.21 2.26
N LEU A 134 -7.10 -26.68 2.97
CA LEU A 134 -8.08 -27.52 3.66
C LEU A 134 -9.08 -28.09 2.67
N ASP A 135 -9.44 -29.35 2.85
CA ASP A 135 -10.50 -30.00 2.08
C ASP A 135 -11.85 -29.51 2.59
N ILE A 136 -12.45 -28.59 1.85
CA ILE A 136 -13.71 -27.92 2.19
C ILE A 136 -14.62 -28.02 0.97
N ASP A 137 -15.80 -28.61 1.15
CA ASP A 137 -16.81 -28.67 0.11
C ASP A 137 -17.44 -27.28 -0.09
N LEU A 138 -16.99 -26.56 -1.11
CA LEU A 138 -17.50 -25.23 -1.45
C LEU A 138 -18.90 -25.24 -2.08
N MET A 139 -19.42 -26.41 -2.47
CA MET A 139 -20.75 -26.54 -3.06
C MET A 139 -21.84 -26.74 -2.00
N SER A 140 -21.46 -27.11 -0.78
CA SER A 140 -22.37 -27.16 0.36
C SER A 140 -22.78 -25.76 0.83
N SER A 141 -24.06 -25.58 1.15
CA SER A 141 -24.56 -24.35 1.77
C SER A 141 -24.05 -24.17 3.20
N THR A 142 -23.71 -25.26 3.87
CA THR A 142 -23.19 -25.29 5.24
C THR A 142 -22.01 -26.26 5.32
N PRO A 143 -20.83 -25.88 4.76
CA PRO A 143 -19.67 -26.75 4.79
C PRO A 143 -19.22 -27.02 6.22
N ALA A 144 -18.90 -28.28 6.52
CA ALA A 144 -18.30 -28.64 7.79
C ALA A 144 -16.90 -28.01 7.87
N LEU A 145 -16.68 -27.16 8.88
CA LEU A 145 -15.39 -26.50 9.09
C LEU A 145 -14.62 -27.20 10.21
N PRO A 146 -13.28 -27.35 10.07
CA PRO A 146 -12.43 -27.82 11.16
C PRO A 146 -12.50 -26.91 12.39
N ASP A 147 -11.97 -27.40 13.51
CA ASP A 147 -11.85 -26.62 14.73
C ASP A 147 -11.08 -25.30 14.50
N ARG A 148 -11.29 -24.34 15.40
CA ARG A 148 -10.72 -22.98 15.27
C ARG A 148 -9.19 -23.00 15.15
N ASN A 149 -8.49 -23.83 15.90
CA ASN A 149 -7.02 -23.84 15.92
C ASN A 149 -6.46 -24.45 14.64
N THR A 150 -7.11 -25.47 14.09
CA THR A 150 -6.74 -26.04 12.79
C THR A 150 -6.89 -25.01 11.66
N ARG A 151 -7.97 -24.23 11.67
CA ARG A 151 -8.17 -23.15 10.68
C ARG A 151 -7.12 -22.06 10.78
N LEU A 152 -6.82 -21.59 11.98
CA LEU A 152 -5.77 -20.57 12.20
C LEU A 152 -4.39 -21.09 11.78
N ARG A 153 -4.07 -22.35 12.09
CA ARG A 153 -2.81 -22.98 11.65
C ARG A 153 -2.72 -23.08 10.13
N ALA A 154 -3.80 -23.45 9.44
CA ALA A 154 -3.82 -23.53 7.98
C ALA A 154 -3.50 -22.16 7.34
N ILE A 155 -4.10 -21.08 7.85
CA ILE A 155 -3.84 -19.72 7.39
C ILE A 155 -2.40 -19.29 7.68
N ALA A 156 -1.93 -19.51 8.91
CA ALA A 156 -0.57 -19.15 9.30
C ALA A 156 0.51 -19.89 8.49
N ASN A 157 0.24 -21.15 8.10
CA ASN A 157 1.14 -21.96 7.29
C ASN A 157 1.08 -21.63 5.79
N ASN A 158 0.04 -20.94 5.33
CA ASN A 158 -0.15 -20.59 3.92
C ASN A 158 -0.73 -19.17 3.77
N PRO A 159 0.04 -18.13 4.10
CA PRO A 159 -0.42 -16.73 4.01
C PRO A 159 -0.77 -16.32 2.57
N VAL A 160 -0.21 -17.00 1.56
CA VAL A 160 -0.56 -16.76 0.15
C VAL A 160 -2.02 -17.16 -0.13
N GLY A 161 -2.51 -18.23 0.50
CA GLY A 161 -3.92 -18.62 0.43
C GLY A 161 -4.85 -17.50 0.92
N ALA A 162 -4.53 -16.91 2.06
CA ALA A 162 -5.25 -15.78 2.62
C ALA A 162 -5.19 -14.53 1.72
N ALA A 163 -4.02 -14.20 1.17
CA ALA A 163 -3.85 -13.07 0.24
C ALA A 163 -4.69 -13.25 -1.05
N ARG A 164 -4.74 -14.47 -1.60
CA ARG A 164 -5.58 -14.78 -2.77
C ARG A 164 -7.06 -14.65 -2.45
N PHE A 165 -7.48 -15.06 -1.25
CA PHE A 165 -8.85 -14.89 -0.80
C PHE A 165 -9.21 -13.40 -0.68
N PHE A 166 -8.36 -12.61 -0.02
CA PHE A 166 -8.57 -11.16 0.10
C PHE A 166 -8.71 -10.50 -1.28
N ARG A 167 -7.79 -10.80 -2.21
CA ARG A 167 -7.88 -10.32 -3.59
C ARG A 167 -9.22 -10.70 -4.23
N LYS A 168 -9.63 -11.97 -4.09
CA LYS A 168 -10.90 -12.44 -4.67
C LYS A 168 -12.11 -11.74 -4.06
N ALA A 169 -12.10 -11.45 -2.76
CA ALA A 169 -13.15 -10.70 -2.08
C ALA A 169 -13.24 -9.27 -2.62
N VAL A 170 -12.12 -8.58 -2.80
CA VAL A 170 -12.07 -7.23 -3.39
C VAL A 170 -12.56 -7.23 -4.84
N GLU A 171 -12.12 -8.19 -5.66
CA GLU A 171 -12.57 -8.34 -7.05
C GLU A 171 -14.08 -8.60 -7.13
N LEU A 172 -14.63 -9.44 -6.25
CA LEU A 172 -16.08 -9.69 -6.21
C LEU A 172 -16.85 -8.47 -5.72
N PHE A 173 -16.32 -7.75 -4.73
CA PHE A 173 -16.94 -6.52 -4.25
C PHE A 173 -17.03 -5.46 -5.36
N THR A 174 -15.91 -5.17 -6.01
CA THR A 174 -15.84 -4.18 -7.10
C THR A 174 -16.67 -4.58 -8.32
N SER A 175 -16.57 -5.83 -8.77
CA SER A 175 -17.28 -6.28 -9.98
C SER A 175 -18.75 -6.65 -9.77
N LYS A 176 -19.16 -7.15 -8.60
CA LYS A 176 -20.54 -7.66 -8.39
C LYS A 176 -21.37 -6.80 -7.46
N ILE A 177 -20.77 -6.18 -6.45
CA ILE A 177 -21.48 -5.32 -5.50
C ILE A 177 -21.51 -3.89 -6.03
N LEU A 178 -20.36 -3.30 -6.36
CA LEU A 178 -20.30 -1.96 -6.94
C LEU A 178 -20.68 -1.96 -8.43
N ARG A 179 -20.29 -3.03 -9.15
CA ARG A 179 -20.41 -3.12 -10.61
C ARG A 179 -19.74 -1.95 -11.32
N ALA A 180 -18.54 -1.61 -10.87
CA ALA A 180 -17.85 -0.39 -11.28
C ALA A 180 -17.58 -0.30 -12.80
N ASP A 181 -17.50 -1.45 -13.48
CA ASP A 181 -17.22 -1.54 -14.92
C ASP A 181 -18.46 -1.96 -15.75
N GLU A 182 -19.67 -1.87 -15.18
CA GLU A 182 -20.91 -2.26 -15.87
C GLU A 182 -21.90 -1.09 -15.93
N ASP A 183 -22.63 -0.93 -17.04
CA ASP A 183 -23.62 0.15 -17.22
C ASP A 183 -24.83 0.04 -16.26
N ARG A 184 -25.00 -1.11 -15.60
CA ARG A 184 -26.09 -1.34 -14.66
C ARG A 184 -25.69 -0.95 -13.25
N ALA A 185 -26.63 -0.38 -12.51
CA ALA A 185 -26.44 -0.04 -11.10
C ALA A 185 -26.02 -1.25 -10.26
N GLY A 186 -25.05 -1.02 -9.36
CA GLY A 186 -24.68 -1.92 -8.27
C GLY A 186 -25.65 -1.82 -7.09
N LEU A 187 -25.25 -2.41 -5.97
CA LEU A 187 -26.02 -2.39 -4.71
C LEU A 187 -26.25 -0.96 -4.20
N PHE A 188 -25.29 -0.07 -4.42
CA PHE A 188 -25.32 1.32 -3.96
C PHE A 188 -25.78 2.32 -5.02
N GLY A 189 -26.31 1.84 -6.16
CA GLY A 189 -26.65 2.66 -7.31
C GLY A 189 -25.60 2.59 -8.44
N PRO A 190 -25.71 3.47 -9.46
CA PRO A 190 -24.70 3.62 -10.51
C PRO A 190 -23.35 4.06 -9.92
N THR A 191 -22.26 3.43 -10.35
CA THR A 191 -20.90 3.77 -9.92
C THR A 191 -20.25 4.65 -10.98
N GLU A 192 -20.08 5.94 -10.70
CA GLU A 192 -19.35 6.85 -11.60
C GLU A 192 -17.84 6.70 -11.44
N ALA A 193 -17.36 6.59 -10.19
CA ALA A 193 -15.97 6.35 -9.87
C ALA A 193 -15.83 5.67 -8.50
N TYR A 194 -14.71 4.97 -8.31
CA TYR A 194 -14.29 4.47 -7.02
C TYR A 194 -12.78 4.63 -6.88
N TYR A 195 -12.32 4.73 -5.62
CA TYR A 195 -10.91 4.74 -5.28
C TYR A 195 -10.69 3.78 -4.12
N GLY A 196 -9.75 2.84 -4.27
CA GLY A 196 -9.52 1.76 -3.30
C GLY A 196 -8.09 1.74 -2.81
N THR A 197 -7.91 1.60 -1.50
CA THR A 197 -6.60 1.40 -0.85
C THR A 197 -6.63 0.15 0.02
N VAL A 198 -5.46 -0.47 0.18
CA VAL A 198 -5.24 -1.54 1.15
C VAL A 198 -4.32 -0.98 2.23
N GLU A 199 -4.73 -1.13 3.49
CA GLU A 199 -3.93 -0.77 4.67
C GLU A 199 -3.11 -1.95 5.19
#